data_AF-A0A7C3WN88-F1
#
_entry.id   AF-A0A7C3WN88-F1
#
_cell.length_a   1.000
_cell.length_b   1.000
_cell.length_c   1.000
_cell.angle_alpha   90.00
_cell.angle_beta   90.00
_cell.angle_gamma   90.00
#
_symmetry.space_group_name_H-M   'P 1'
#
loop_
_entity.id
_entity.type
_entity.pdbx_description
1 polymer ?
#
loop_
_entity_poly.entity_id
_entity_poly.type
_entity_poly.pdbx_seq_one_letter_code
_entity_poly.pdbx_strand_id
1 'polypeptide(L)'
;MFAPEQYELLDFGRGRRLERFGGIVLDRPCPAAEKLPIERPELWSQAQARYERLGGQQGRWILREANLPERWTVEHPPFQLELKRTEFGQVGLFPEHATHWDWIAQQVAQALQRTGRPLKLLHLFAYTGGGTLAAAAAGAEVVHVDAAKNVVAWARHNAALSGLADRPIRWIVEDVRKFCKRALRRGEPFQAVLLDPPTYGHGAHGEVWRLDRHLPELLELCARLTAQDRHW
;
A
#
# COMPACT_ATOMS: atom_id res chain seq x y z
N MET A 1 -2.35 -14.54 -1.79
CA MET A 1 -0.87 -14.41 -1.95
C MET A 1 -0.57 -14.16 -3.43
N PHE A 2 0.55 -13.50 -3.74
CA PHE A 2 1.01 -13.38 -5.13
C PHE A 2 1.43 -14.75 -5.69
N ALA A 3 1.23 -14.94 -7.00
CA ALA A 3 1.91 -16.00 -7.72
C ALA A 3 3.44 -15.73 -7.75
N PRO A 4 4.30 -16.76 -7.71
CA PRO A 4 5.76 -16.57 -7.67
C PRO A 4 6.30 -15.72 -8.83
N GLU A 5 5.67 -15.78 -9.99
CA GLU A 5 6.03 -14.99 -11.16
C GLU A 5 5.72 -13.50 -10.98
N GLN A 6 4.81 -13.15 -10.08
CA GLN A 6 4.39 -11.77 -9.78
C GLN A 6 5.16 -11.19 -8.60
N TYR A 7 5.40 -11.98 -7.55
CA TYR A 7 6.30 -11.62 -6.47
C TYR A 7 6.92 -12.85 -5.80
N GLU A 8 8.22 -12.78 -5.53
CA GLU A 8 8.94 -13.79 -4.76
C GLU A 8 10.09 -13.14 -3.97
N LEU A 9 10.22 -13.51 -2.69
CA LEU A 9 11.45 -13.26 -1.94
C LEU A 9 12.44 -14.38 -2.26
N LEU A 10 13.44 -14.07 -3.10
CA LEU A 10 14.42 -15.04 -3.59
C LEU A 10 15.48 -15.38 -2.55
N ASP A 11 15.99 -14.38 -1.83
CA ASP A 11 16.98 -14.60 -0.77
C ASP A 11 17.05 -13.38 0.15
N PHE A 12 17.65 -13.54 1.33
CA PHE A 12 17.96 -12.42 2.22
C PHE A 12 19.13 -12.78 3.13
N GLY A 13 19.85 -11.76 3.57
CA GLY A 13 21.05 -11.93 4.39
C GLY A 13 21.94 -10.71 4.30
N ARG A 14 22.87 -10.58 5.25
CA ARG A 14 23.84 -9.48 5.33
C ARG A 14 23.21 -8.09 5.16
N GLY A 15 22.01 -7.90 5.73
CA GLY A 15 21.31 -6.62 5.77
C GLY A 15 20.59 -6.29 4.47
N ARG A 16 20.37 -7.27 3.60
CA ARG A 16 19.79 -7.12 2.27
C ARG A 16 18.73 -8.18 1.99
N ARG A 17 17.88 -7.92 1.01
CA ARG A 17 16.90 -8.85 0.46
C ARG A 17 16.94 -8.79 -1.07
N LEU A 18 16.82 -9.94 -1.69
CA LEU A 18 16.73 -10.15 -3.11
C LEU A 18 15.29 -10.56 -3.45
N GLU A 19 14.61 -9.77 -4.25
CA GLU A 19 13.18 -9.93 -4.50
C GLU A 19 12.90 -9.88 -6.01
N ARG A 20 11.99 -10.73 -6.48
CA ARG A 20 11.40 -10.68 -7.81
C ARG A 20 10.06 -9.93 -7.73
N PHE A 21 9.85 -9.02 -8.67
CA PHE A 21 8.59 -8.33 -8.90
C PHE A 21 8.26 -8.43 -10.40
N GLY A 22 7.39 -9.37 -10.77
CA GLY A 22 7.19 -9.69 -12.18
C GLY A 22 8.50 -10.18 -12.82
N GLY A 23 8.84 -9.59 -13.96
CA GLY A 23 10.09 -9.85 -14.67
C GLY A 23 11.34 -9.17 -14.09
N ILE A 24 11.25 -8.43 -12.97
CA ILE A 24 12.37 -7.63 -12.44
C ILE A 24 12.87 -8.18 -11.11
N VAL A 25 14.19 -8.45 -11.02
CA VAL A 25 14.87 -8.84 -9.78
C VAL A 25 15.63 -7.66 -9.18
N LEU A 26 15.34 -7.35 -7.92
CA LEU A 26 15.84 -6.19 -7.19
C LEU A 26 16.60 -6.60 -5.92
N ASP A 27 17.73 -5.96 -5.70
CA ASP A 27 18.51 -6.05 -4.46
C ASP A 27 18.24 -4.79 -3.60
N ARG A 28 17.59 -4.96 -2.44
CA ARG A 28 17.17 -3.85 -1.56
C ARG A 28 17.68 -4.02 -0.12
N PRO A 29 17.87 -2.92 0.63
CA PRO A 29 18.20 -3.00 2.04
C PRO A 29 17.13 -3.71 2.87
N CYS A 30 17.56 -4.56 3.80
CA CYS A 30 16.75 -5.22 4.81
C CYS A 30 17.53 -5.27 6.13
N PRO A 31 17.50 -4.20 6.95
CA PRO A 31 18.29 -4.14 8.19
C PRO A 31 18.01 -5.30 9.17
N ALA A 32 16.78 -5.83 9.16
CA ALA A 32 16.41 -6.99 9.97
C ALA A 32 17.23 -8.26 9.63
N ALA A 33 17.80 -8.34 8.42
CA ALA A 33 18.62 -9.46 7.97
C ALA A 33 20.14 -9.22 8.12
N GLU A 34 20.59 -8.20 8.86
CA GLU A 34 22.01 -7.85 8.99
C GLU A 34 22.89 -8.99 9.48
N LYS A 35 22.42 -9.71 10.50
CA LYS A 35 23.16 -10.79 11.16
C LYS A 35 22.94 -12.17 10.52
N LEU A 36 22.18 -12.25 9.44
CA LEU A 36 21.83 -13.52 8.79
C LEU A 36 22.78 -13.78 7.61
N PRO A 37 23.19 -15.04 7.38
CA PRO A 37 23.95 -15.39 6.19
C PRO A 37 23.11 -15.24 4.93
N ILE A 38 23.78 -15.18 3.78
CA ILE A 38 23.15 -15.34 2.47
C ILE A 38 23.14 -16.84 2.19
N GLU A 39 21.95 -17.42 1.98
CA GLU A 39 21.78 -18.86 1.76
C GLU A 39 22.00 -19.25 0.29
N ARG A 40 21.61 -18.36 -0.64
CA ARG A 40 21.65 -18.63 -2.10
C ARG A 40 22.46 -17.56 -2.83
N PRO A 41 23.79 -17.47 -2.59
CA PRO A 41 24.64 -16.42 -3.13
C PRO A 41 24.65 -16.34 -4.65
N GLU A 42 24.46 -17.47 -5.34
CA GLU A 42 24.37 -17.56 -6.80
C GLU A 42 23.23 -16.72 -7.39
N LEU A 43 22.12 -16.57 -6.66
CA LEU A 43 20.95 -15.81 -7.13
C LEU A 43 21.21 -14.30 -7.17
N TRP A 44 22.12 -13.77 -6.34
CA TRP A 44 22.37 -12.33 -6.24
C TRP A 44 22.98 -11.73 -7.52
N SER A 45 23.62 -12.58 -8.34
CA SER A 45 24.10 -12.19 -9.67
C SER A 45 22.95 -11.85 -10.64
N GLN A 46 21.72 -12.27 -10.35
CA GLN A 46 20.53 -11.99 -11.16
C GLN A 46 19.92 -10.61 -10.88
N ALA A 47 20.34 -9.91 -9.81
CA ALA A 47 19.82 -8.59 -9.49
C ALA A 47 20.05 -7.62 -10.66
N GLN A 48 18.97 -7.09 -11.22
CA GLN A 48 18.99 -6.15 -12.35
C GLN A 48 19.14 -4.71 -11.87
N ALA A 49 18.72 -4.42 -10.64
CA ALA A 49 18.98 -3.16 -9.98
C ALA A 49 19.19 -3.34 -8.48
N ARG A 50 20.06 -2.51 -7.92
CA ARG A 50 20.40 -2.48 -6.50
C ARG A 50 20.15 -1.09 -5.93
N TYR A 51 19.43 -1.01 -4.81
CA TYR A 51 19.30 0.24 -4.07
C TYR A 51 20.40 0.38 -3.02
N GLU A 52 21.10 1.52 -3.04
CA GLU A 52 22.11 1.89 -2.05
C GLU A 52 21.68 3.14 -1.29
N ARG A 53 21.76 3.07 0.05
CA ARG A 53 21.55 4.23 0.91
C ARG A 53 22.85 5.04 0.98
N LEU A 54 22.74 6.34 0.75
CA LEU A 54 23.87 7.28 0.83
C LEU A 54 23.92 8.03 2.18
N GLY A 55 22.88 7.86 3.02
CA GLY A 55 22.75 8.48 4.34
C GLY A 55 21.40 9.18 4.50
N GLY A 56 20.83 9.15 5.71
CA GLY A 56 19.50 9.72 5.97
C GLY A 56 18.41 9.11 5.08
N GLN A 57 17.61 9.96 4.44
CA GLN A 57 16.60 9.54 3.46
C GLN A 57 17.10 9.49 2.01
N GLN A 58 18.41 9.68 1.78
CA GLN A 58 18.98 9.71 0.43
C GLN A 58 19.50 8.33 0.03
N GLY A 59 19.35 8.01 -1.25
CA GLY A 59 19.91 6.83 -1.86
C GLY A 59 19.86 6.90 -3.38
N ARG A 60 20.32 5.84 -4.03
CA ARG A 60 20.30 5.72 -5.48
C ARG A 60 20.10 4.28 -5.93
N TRP A 61 19.51 4.12 -7.10
CA TRP A 61 19.48 2.85 -7.80
C TRP A 61 20.72 2.70 -8.69
N ILE A 62 21.43 1.59 -8.54
CA ILE A 62 22.51 1.17 -9.41
C ILE A 62 21.94 0.10 -10.33
N LEU A 63 21.98 0.36 -11.64
CA LEU A 63 21.39 -0.53 -12.64
C LEU A 63 22.48 -1.43 -13.23
N ARG A 64 22.17 -2.71 -13.41
CA ARG A 64 23.03 -3.63 -14.16
C ARG A 64 22.99 -3.30 -15.66
N GLU A 65 21.80 -3.02 -16.17
CA GLU A 65 21.55 -2.69 -17.57
C GLU A 65 20.81 -1.35 -17.68
N ALA A 66 21.23 -0.51 -18.62
CA ALA A 66 20.67 0.84 -18.78
C ALA A 66 19.22 0.84 -19.32
N ASN A 67 18.80 -0.23 -20.00
CA ASN A 67 17.48 -0.39 -20.61
C ASN A 67 16.42 -0.98 -19.65
N LEU A 68 16.72 -1.15 -18.36
CA LEU A 68 15.74 -1.66 -17.40
C LEU A 68 14.53 -0.70 -17.31
N PRO A 69 13.28 -1.17 -17.48
CA PRO A 69 12.12 -0.29 -17.59
C PRO A 69 11.90 0.50 -16.30
N GLU A 70 11.62 1.79 -16.41
CA GLU A 70 11.37 2.68 -15.25
C GLU A 70 10.18 2.19 -14.42
N ARG A 71 9.16 1.67 -15.12
CA ARG A 71 7.89 1.21 -14.58
C ARG A 71 7.54 -0.15 -15.15
N TRP A 72 6.91 -0.98 -14.34
CA TRP A 72 6.41 -2.29 -14.74
C TRP A 72 5.16 -2.60 -13.92
N THR A 73 4.49 -3.70 -14.24
CA THR A 73 3.26 -4.09 -13.55
C THR A 73 3.44 -5.46 -12.91
N VAL A 74 2.79 -5.64 -11.77
CA VAL A 74 2.54 -6.96 -11.18
C VAL A 74 1.04 -7.15 -10.96
N GLU A 75 0.60 -8.39 -11.01
CA GLU A 75 -0.80 -8.78 -10.92
C GLU A 75 -1.10 -9.45 -9.58
N HIS A 76 -2.22 -9.06 -8.97
CA HIS A 76 -2.86 -9.76 -7.87
C HIS A 76 -4.35 -9.81 -8.18
N PRO A 77 -4.81 -10.81 -8.94
CA PRO A 77 -6.17 -10.84 -9.47
C PRO A 77 -7.22 -10.55 -8.37
N PRO A 78 -8.24 -9.71 -8.66
CA PRO A 78 -8.64 -9.26 -10.00
C PRO A 78 -8.02 -7.92 -10.45
N PHE A 79 -6.99 -7.41 -9.78
CA PHE A 79 -6.38 -6.12 -10.09
C PHE A 79 -4.88 -6.21 -10.33
N GLN A 80 -4.29 -5.13 -10.82
CA GLN A 80 -2.86 -5.02 -11.10
C GLN A 80 -2.31 -3.69 -10.59
N LEU A 81 -1.02 -3.68 -10.25
CA LEU A 81 -0.34 -2.54 -9.65
C LEU A 81 0.86 -2.16 -10.51
N GLU A 82 0.95 -0.88 -10.88
CA GLU A 82 2.18 -0.34 -11.43
C GLU A 82 3.21 -0.16 -10.32
N LEU A 83 4.42 -0.68 -10.54
CA LEU A 83 5.59 -0.48 -9.72
C LEU A 83 6.57 0.44 -10.44
N LYS A 84 7.38 1.16 -9.67
CA LYS A 84 8.51 1.94 -10.19
C LYS A 84 9.57 2.12 -9.12
N ARG A 85 10.82 2.24 -9.55
CA ARG A 85 11.95 2.54 -8.66
C ARG A 85 11.84 3.98 -8.14
N THR A 86 11.50 4.17 -6.87
CA THR A 86 11.46 5.51 -6.26
C THR A 86 12.85 5.94 -5.79
N GLU A 87 13.07 7.23 -5.62
CA GLU A 87 14.33 7.79 -5.09
C GLU A 87 14.65 7.32 -3.66
N PHE A 88 13.66 6.76 -2.96
CA PHE A 88 13.75 6.32 -1.57
C PHE A 88 13.89 4.78 -1.42
N GLY A 89 13.91 4.05 -2.53
CA GLY A 89 14.13 2.59 -2.58
C GLY A 89 12.87 1.73 -2.41
N GLN A 90 11.68 2.33 -2.22
CA GLN A 90 10.42 1.61 -2.39
C GLN A 90 10.11 1.42 -3.86
N VAL A 91 9.20 0.48 -4.13
CA VAL A 91 8.77 0.16 -5.50
C VAL A 91 7.28 0.43 -5.75
N GLY A 92 6.53 0.86 -4.74
CA GLY A 92 5.08 1.04 -4.85
C GLY A 92 4.24 -0.14 -4.33
N LEU A 93 4.89 -1.13 -3.71
CA LEU A 93 4.24 -2.36 -3.25
C LEU A 93 4.84 -2.85 -1.93
N PHE A 94 3.96 -3.30 -1.02
CA PHE A 94 4.28 -4.10 0.17
C PHE A 94 3.62 -5.48 0.02
N PRO A 95 4.32 -6.47 -0.56
CA PRO A 95 3.76 -7.76 -0.94
C PRO A 95 3.16 -8.56 0.22
N GLU A 96 3.65 -8.34 1.44
CA GLU A 96 3.17 -8.93 2.67
C GLU A 96 1.69 -8.59 2.96
N HIS A 97 1.15 -7.50 2.39
CA HIS A 97 -0.27 -7.15 2.53
C HIS A 97 -1.20 -7.93 1.59
N ALA A 98 -0.69 -8.73 0.64
CA ALA A 98 -1.53 -9.45 -0.32
C ALA A 98 -2.57 -10.35 0.35
N THR A 99 -2.19 -11.02 1.44
CA THR A 99 -3.12 -11.86 2.23
C THR A 99 -4.21 -11.03 2.90
N HIS A 100 -3.90 -9.80 3.34
CA HIS A 100 -4.89 -8.87 3.85
C HIS A 100 -5.86 -8.41 2.76
N TRP A 101 -5.38 -8.22 1.52
CA TRP A 101 -6.24 -7.85 0.40
C TRP A 101 -7.24 -8.95 0.04
N ASP A 102 -6.79 -10.21 0.04
CA ASP A 102 -7.65 -11.38 -0.15
C ASP A 102 -8.75 -11.42 0.92
N TRP A 103 -8.36 -11.21 2.17
CA TRP A 103 -9.30 -11.14 3.29
C TRP A 103 -10.27 -9.96 3.19
N ILE A 104 -9.80 -8.76 2.85
CA ILE A 104 -10.64 -7.57 2.64
C ILE A 104 -11.70 -7.84 1.56
N ALA A 105 -11.29 -8.37 0.41
CA ALA A 105 -12.21 -8.68 -0.68
C ALA A 105 -13.28 -9.69 -0.24
N GLN A 106 -12.89 -10.72 0.53
CA GLN A 106 -13.82 -11.69 1.09
C GLN A 106 -14.83 -11.03 2.06
N GLN A 107 -14.38 -10.17 2.98
CA GLN A 107 -15.26 -9.49 3.93
C GLN A 107 -16.24 -8.55 3.22
N VAL A 108 -15.76 -7.79 2.23
CA VAL A 108 -16.61 -6.89 1.43
C VAL A 108 -17.67 -7.69 0.67
N ALA A 109 -17.29 -8.78 0.01
CA ALA A 109 -18.23 -9.63 -0.73
C ALA A 109 -19.29 -10.23 0.20
N GLN A 110 -18.90 -10.71 1.39
CA GLN A 110 -19.83 -11.24 2.39
C GLN A 110 -20.78 -10.16 2.92
N ALA A 111 -20.29 -8.95 3.19
CA ALA A 111 -21.12 -7.83 3.62
C ALA A 111 -22.13 -7.42 2.52
N LEU A 112 -21.70 -7.38 1.27
CA LEU A 112 -22.58 -7.10 0.13
C LEU A 112 -23.67 -8.16 -0.02
N GLN A 113 -23.31 -9.44 0.08
CA GLN A 113 -24.28 -10.55 0.02
C GLN A 113 -25.30 -10.49 1.16
N ARG A 114 -24.87 -10.17 2.38
CA ARG A 114 -25.73 -10.15 3.57
C ARG A 114 -26.66 -8.95 3.61
N THR A 115 -26.20 -7.79 3.16
CA THR A 115 -26.95 -6.53 3.29
C THR A 115 -27.61 -6.07 2.00
N GLY A 116 -27.22 -6.62 0.84
CA GLY A 116 -27.67 -6.18 -0.48
C GLY A 116 -27.19 -4.78 -0.88
N ARG A 117 -26.34 -4.13 -0.06
CA ARG A 117 -25.82 -2.78 -0.29
C ARG A 117 -24.27 -2.77 -0.26
N PRO A 118 -23.61 -1.92 -1.08
CA PRO A 118 -22.16 -1.72 -1.00
C PRO A 118 -21.69 -1.31 0.40
N LEU A 119 -20.57 -1.90 0.83
CA LEU A 119 -19.88 -1.50 2.06
C LEU A 119 -19.19 -0.15 1.86
N LYS A 120 -19.49 0.84 2.70
CA LYS A 120 -18.77 2.12 2.79
C LYS A 120 -17.53 1.96 3.64
N LEU A 121 -16.38 1.88 2.97
CA LEU A 121 -15.07 1.62 3.55
C LEU A 121 -14.19 2.87 3.52
N LEU A 122 -13.56 3.19 4.64
CA LEU A 122 -12.55 4.23 4.76
C LEU A 122 -11.15 3.61 4.78
N HIS A 123 -10.28 3.94 3.84
CA HIS A 123 -8.90 3.48 3.81
C HIS A 123 -7.95 4.64 4.12
N LEU A 124 -7.28 4.56 5.27
CA LEU A 124 -6.38 5.60 5.79
C LEU A 124 -4.91 5.18 5.60
N PHE A 125 -4.07 6.13 5.22
CA PHE A 125 -2.68 5.87 4.80
C PHE A 125 -2.61 4.90 3.62
N ALA A 126 -3.51 5.13 2.66
CA ALA A 126 -3.88 4.12 1.68
C ALA A 126 -2.81 3.85 0.60
N TYR A 127 -1.73 4.63 0.58
CA TYR A 127 -0.57 4.46 -0.28
C TYR A 127 -0.95 4.29 -1.76
N THR A 128 -0.32 3.36 -2.48
CA THR A 128 -0.58 3.06 -3.90
C THR A 128 -1.88 2.29 -4.15
N GLY A 129 -2.69 2.08 -3.10
CA GLY A 129 -4.10 1.70 -3.24
C GLY A 129 -4.39 0.20 -3.21
N GLY A 130 -3.46 -0.70 -2.91
CA GLY A 130 -3.72 -2.15 -2.92
C GLY A 130 -5.00 -2.58 -2.17
N GLY A 131 -5.16 -2.14 -0.92
CA GLY A 131 -6.39 -2.39 -0.15
C GLY A 131 -7.64 -1.68 -0.70
N THR A 132 -7.47 -0.50 -1.31
CA THR A 132 -8.55 0.22 -2.00
C THR A 132 -9.04 -0.56 -3.22
N LEU A 133 -8.13 -1.09 -4.04
CA LEU A 133 -8.47 -1.86 -5.24
C LEU A 133 -9.13 -3.18 -4.87
N ALA A 134 -8.62 -3.87 -3.84
CA ALA A 134 -9.22 -5.11 -3.34
C ALA A 134 -10.68 -4.89 -2.88
N ALA A 135 -10.91 -3.85 -2.07
CA ALA A 135 -12.26 -3.51 -1.60
C ALA A 135 -13.17 -3.07 -2.75
N ALA A 136 -12.69 -2.18 -3.63
CA ALA A 136 -13.47 -1.66 -4.74
C ALA A 136 -13.85 -2.75 -5.75
N ALA A 137 -12.92 -3.67 -6.06
CA ALA A 137 -13.18 -4.81 -6.94
C ALA A 137 -14.28 -5.73 -6.38
N ALA A 138 -14.27 -5.96 -5.06
CA ALA A 138 -15.29 -6.73 -4.35
C ALA A 138 -16.65 -6.00 -4.18
N GLY A 139 -16.75 -4.74 -4.62
CA GLY A 139 -18.01 -3.99 -4.65
C GLY A 139 -18.21 -2.98 -3.53
N ALA A 140 -17.16 -2.62 -2.78
CA ALA A 140 -17.23 -1.54 -1.79
C ALA A 140 -17.29 -0.15 -2.43
N GLU A 141 -17.92 0.80 -1.72
CA GLU A 141 -17.71 2.23 -1.89
C GLU A 141 -16.52 2.64 -1.01
N VAL A 142 -15.45 3.17 -1.62
CA VAL A 142 -14.18 3.40 -0.90
C VAL A 142 -13.87 4.87 -0.82
N VAL A 143 -13.51 5.35 0.37
CA VAL A 143 -12.81 6.63 0.55
C VAL A 143 -11.34 6.35 0.78
N HIS A 144 -10.51 6.69 -0.18
CA HIS A 144 -9.06 6.54 -0.14
C HIS A 144 -8.43 7.84 0.36
N VAL A 145 -7.68 7.77 1.47
CA VAL A 145 -7.05 8.94 2.09
C VAL A 145 -5.54 8.71 2.24
N ASP A 146 -4.77 9.58 1.62
CA ASP A 146 -3.32 9.67 1.83
C ASP A 146 -2.89 11.14 1.79
N ALA A 147 -1.78 11.48 2.45
CA ALA A 147 -1.29 12.85 2.51
C ALA A 147 -0.50 13.24 1.25
N ALA A 148 0.08 12.27 0.54
CA ALA A 148 0.99 12.50 -0.57
C ALA A 148 0.24 12.51 -1.91
N LYS A 149 0.13 13.70 -2.53
CA LYS A 149 -0.58 13.92 -3.81
C LYS A 149 -0.10 12.97 -4.93
N ASN A 150 1.21 12.77 -5.04
CA ASN A 150 1.81 11.88 -6.04
C ASN A 150 1.45 10.40 -5.80
N VAL A 151 1.28 9.99 -4.54
CA VAL A 151 0.89 8.63 -4.16
C VAL A 151 -0.60 8.40 -4.42
N VAL A 152 -1.47 9.36 -4.09
CA VAL A 152 -2.91 9.31 -4.45
C VAL A 152 -3.08 9.25 -5.97
N ALA A 153 -2.32 10.04 -6.73
CA ALA A 153 -2.33 9.97 -8.19
C ALA A 153 -1.90 8.60 -8.71
N TRP A 154 -0.92 7.96 -8.07
CA TRP A 154 -0.48 6.60 -8.38
C TRP A 154 -1.58 5.57 -8.08
N ALA A 155 -2.25 5.66 -6.94
CA ALA A 155 -3.37 4.78 -6.61
C ALA A 155 -4.53 4.91 -7.61
N ARG A 156 -4.84 6.13 -8.04
CA ARG A 156 -5.85 6.38 -9.08
C ARG A 156 -5.44 5.81 -10.44
N HIS A 157 -4.15 5.91 -10.80
CA HIS A 157 -3.60 5.24 -11.99
C HIS A 157 -3.75 3.72 -11.90
N ASN A 158 -3.43 3.12 -10.76
CA ASN A 158 -3.60 1.68 -10.56
C ASN A 158 -5.08 1.24 -10.65
N ALA A 159 -6.02 2.08 -10.19
CA ALA A 159 -7.45 1.82 -10.38
C ALA A 159 -7.85 1.83 -11.86
N ALA A 160 -7.36 2.81 -12.64
CA ALA A 160 -7.61 2.85 -14.08
C ALA A 160 -6.97 1.66 -14.81
N LEU A 161 -5.71 1.36 -14.48
CA LEU A 161 -4.97 0.21 -15.01
C LEU A 161 -5.69 -1.12 -14.74
N SER A 162 -6.40 -1.23 -13.62
CA SER A 162 -7.15 -2.42 -13.22
C SER A 162 -8.60 -2.46 -13.73
N GLY A 163 -9.03 -1.53 -14.58
CA GLY A 163 -10.42 -1.45 -15.03
C GLY A 163 -11.41 -1.05 -13.92
N LEU A 164 -10.94 -0.42 -12.85
CA LEU A 164 -11.72 0.01 -11.69
C LEU A 164 -11.94 1.54 -11.67
N ALA A 165 -11.69 2.23 -12.79
CA ALA A 165 -11.84 3.69 -12.90
C ALA A 165 -13.25 4.18 -12.55
N ASP A 166 -14.28 3.43 -12.95
CA ASP A 166 -15.69 3.76 -12.74
C ASP A 166 -16.25 3.23 -11.41
N ARG A 167 -15.42 2.56 -10.60
CA ARG A 167 -15.85 2.13 -9.26
C ARG A 167 -15.99 3.35 -8.33
N PRO A 168 -16.89 3.30 -7.34
CA PRO A 168 -17.14 4.42 -6.43
C PRO A 168 -15.98 4.61 -5.44
N ILE A 169 -14.88 5.20 -5.91
CA ILE A 169 -13.69 5.53 -5.11
C ILE A 169 -13.54 7.05 -5.02
N ARG A 170 -13.62 7.58 -3.79
CA ARG A 170 -13.33 8.99 -3.49
C ARG A 170 -11.87 9.14 -3.09
N TRP A 171 -11.11 9.88 -3.89
CA TRP A 171 -9.68 10.13 -3.69
C TRP A 171 -9.45 11.41 -2.88
N ILE A 172 -8.82 11.31 -1.71
CA ILE A 172 -8.56 12.43 -0.81
C ILE A 172 -7.06 12.60 -0.60
N VAL A 173 -6.58 13.83 -0.81
CA VAL A 173 -5.21 14.25 -0.48
C VAL A 173 -5.26 15.12 0.78
N GLU A 174 -5.02 14.54 1.96
CA GLU A 174 -5.09 15.24 3.25
C GLU A 174 -4.37 14.48 4.37
N ASP A 175 -3.98 15.17 5.45
CA ASP A 175 -3.66 14.49 6.72
C ASP A 175 -4.88 13.67 7.20
N VAL A 176 -4.63 12.40 7.52
CA VAL A 176 -5.70 11.45 7.87
C VAL A 176 -6.48 11.87 9.12
N ARG A 177 -5.85 12.50 10.11
CA ARG A 177 -6.53 12.92 11.35
C ARG A 177 -7.43 14.11 11.08
N LYS A 178 -6.97 15.07 10.27
CA LYS A 178 -7.80 16.20 9.80
C LYS A 178 -9.00 15.71 9.02
N PHE A 179 -8.80 14.76 8.10
CA PHE A 179 -9.88 14.12 7.37
C PHE A 179 -10.88 13.47 8.34
N CYS A 180 -10.44 12.61 9.26
CA CYS A 180 -11.31 11.92 10.20
C CYS A 180 -12.12 12.89 11.09
N LYS A 181 -11.49 13.95 11.61
CA LYS A 181 -12.17 15.01 12.38
C LYS A 181 -13.21 15.75 11.54
N ARG A 182 -12.96 15.98 10.26
CA ARG A 182 -13.92 16.61 9.35
C ARG A 182 -15.08 15.68 9.02
N ALA A 183 -14.80 14.41 8.71
CA ALA A 183 -15.79 13.39 8.41
C ALA A 183 -16.75 13.19 9.59
N LEU A 184 -16.23 13.13 10.83
CA LEU A 184 -17.04 13.08 12.04
C LEU A 184 -17.96 14.30 12.20
N ARG A 185 -17.43 15.52 12.00
CA ARG A 185 -18.23 16.75 12.08
C ARG A 185 -19.34 16.80 11.05
N ARG A 186 -19.14 16.16 9.89
CA ARG A 186 -20.12 16.07 8.82
C ARG A 186 -21.10 14.90 8.99
N GLY A 187 -20.90 14.06 10.00
CA GLY A 187 -21.67 12.83 10.17
C GLY A 187 -21.53 11.87 8.99
N GLU A 188 -20.36 11.84 8.33
CA GLU A 188 -20.10 10.86 7.25
C GLU A 188 -20.00 9.45 7.88
N PRO A 189 -20.93 8.53 7.56
CA PRO A 189 -20.93 7.20 8.16
C PRO A 189 -20.00 6.26 7.37
N PHE A 190 -19.23 5.45 8.10
CA PHE A 190 -18.44 4.36 7.55
C PHE A 190 -18.78 3.07 8.26
N GLN A 191 -18.76 1.95 7.54
CA GLN A 191 -19.03 0.63 8.10
C GLN A 191 -17.74 -0.10 8.45
N ALA A 192 -16.64 0.23 7.75
CA ALA A 192 -15.32 -0.33 7.98
C ALA A 192 -14.22 0.71 7.80
N VAL A 193 -13.11 0.52 8.52
CA VAL A 193 -11.88 1.29 8.36
C VAL A 193 -10.71 0.33 8.12
N LEU A 194 -9.91 0.61 7.09
CA LEU A 194 -8.58 0.07 6.92
C LEU A 194 -7.57 1.12 7.36
N LEU A 195 -6.62 0.73 8.21
CA LEU A 195 -5.70 1.66 8.87
C LEU A 195 -4.28 1.11 8.82
N ASP A 196 -3.40 1.76 8.05
CA ASP A 196 -1.99 1.34 7.88
C ASP A 196 -0.99 2.49 8.16
N PRO A 197 -0.95 3.01 9.39
CA PRO A 197 -0.12 4.17 9.73
C PRO A 197 1.38 3.85 9.69
N PRO A 198 2.22 4.71 9.10
CA PRO A 198 3.67 4.56 9.20
C PRO A 198 4.14 4.88 10.63
N THR A 199 5.36 4.47 10.99
CA THR A 199 5.95 4.87 12.29
C THR A 199 6.09 6.40 12.42
N TYR A 200 6.49 7.05 11.32
CA TYR A 200 6.68 8.49 11.21
C TYR A 200 6.25 8.95 9.82
N GLY A 201 5.71 10.17 9.72
CA GLY A 201 5.31 10.73 8.43
C GLY A 201 4.93 12.21 8.53
N HIS A 202 4.53 12.76 7.39
CA HIS A 202 4.05 14.13 7.29
C HIS A 202 2.69 14.17 6.59
N GLY A 203 1.80 15.03 7.07
CA GLY A 203 0.54 15.37 6.43
C GLY A 203 0.75 16.26 5.21
N ALA A 204 -0.33 16.50 4.47
CA ALA A 204 -0.31 17.23 3.20
C ALA A 204 0.21 18.68 3.31
N HIS A 205 0.18 19.27 4.51
CA HIS A 205 0.65 20.61 4.81
C HIS A 205 1.77 20.62 5.87
N GLY A 206 2.52 19.51 6.00
CA GLY A 206 3.67 19.39 6.90
C GLY A 206 3.32 18.96 8.33
N GLU A 207 2.07 18.55 8.60
CA GLU A 207 1.65 18.06 9.91
C GLU A 207 2.48 16.84 10.32
N VAL A 208 3.08 16.85 11.50
CA VAL A 208 3.90 15.71 11.94
C VAL A 208 3.01 14.55 12.35
N TRP A 209 3.24 13.37 11.77
CA TRP A 209 2.70 12.10 12.20
C TRP A 209 3.75 11.28 12.96
N ARG A 210 3.30 10.63 14.03
CA ARG A 210 4.10 9.84 14.96
C ARG A 210 3.21 8.77 15.56
N LEU A 211 3.47 7.51 15.24
CA LEU A 211 2.63 6.39 15.64
C LEU A 211 2.47 6.33 17.17
N ASP A 212 3.58 6.44 17.90
CA ASP A 212 3.66 6.37 19.37
C ASP A 212 2.82 7.45 20.07
N ARG A 213 2.60 8.60 19.41
CA ARG A 213 1.89 9.74 20.01
C ARG A 213 0.45 9.89 19.54
N HIS A 214 0.19 9.56 18.29
CA HIS A 214 -1.05 9.95 17.62
C HIS A 214 -1.98 8.78 17.31
N LEU A 215 -1.50 7.53 17.42
CA LEU A 215 -2.34 6.36 17.21
C LEU A 215 -3.55 6.30 18.15
N PRO A 216 -3.44 6.57 19.47
CA PRO A 216 -4.61 6.49 20.36
C PRO A 216 -5.77 7.39 19.94
N GLU A 217 -5.49 8.67 19.64
CA GLU A 217 -6.50 9.61 19.14
C GLU A 217 -7.10 9.13 17.82
N LEU A 218 -6.26 8.64 16.90
CA LEU A 218 -6.74 8.16 15.60
C LEU A 218 -7.67 6.95 15.74
N LEU A 219 -7.35 6.01 16.63
CA LEU A 219 -8.22 4.86 16.90
C LEU A 219 -9.57 5.28 17.49
N GLU A 220 -9.60 6.29 18.37
CA GLU A 220 -10.85 6.85 18.88
C GLU A 220 -11.69 7.46 17.76
N LEU A 221 -11.06 8.22 16.85
CA LEU A 221 -11.76 8.78 15.69
C LEU A 221 -12.33 7.68 14.79
N CYS A 222 -11.56 6.62 14.52
CA CYS A 222 -12.02 5.47 13.73
C CYS A 222 -13.20 4.76 14.41
N ALA A 223 -13.15 4.54 15.72
CA ALA A 223 -14.24 3.91 16.47
C ALA A 223 -15.54 4.73 16.42
N ARG A 224 -15.42 6.07 16.46
CA ARG A 224 -16.57 6.98 16.35
C ARG A 224 -17.14 7.01 14.93
N LEU A 225 -16.27 6.99 13.91
CA LEU A 225 -16.68 6.97 12.49
C LEU A 225 -17.46 5.70 12.13
N THR A 226 -17.19 4.59 12.81
CA THR A 226 -17.88 3.31 12.62
C THR A 226 -18.97 3.02 13.64
N ALA A 227 -19.27 3.95 14.55
CA ALA A 227 -20.26 3.71 15.61
C ALA A 227 -21.71 3.73 15.10
N GLN A 228 -21.99 4.45 14.00
CA GLN A 228 -23.35 4.75 13.55
C GLN A 228 -23.98 3.67 12.66
N ASP A 229 -23.18 2.80 12.03
CA ASP A 229 -23.68 1.77 11.10
C ASP A 229 -22.87 0.47 11.28
N ARG A 230 -23.02 -0.18 12.44
CA ARG A 230 -22.43 -1.50 12.74
C ARG A 230 -23.30 -2.67 12.29
N HIS A 231 -24.47 -2.39 11.72
CA HIS A 231 -25.35 -3.41 11.14
C HIS A 231 -24.89 -3.72 9.72
N TRP A 232 -23.70 -4.31 9.62
CA TRP A 232 -23.33 -5.11 8.47
C TRP A 232 -23.49 -6.54 8.87
#